data_AF-A0A3N9UK74-F1
#
_entry.id   AF-A0A3N9UK74-F1
#
_cell.length_a   1.000
_cell.length_b   1.000
_cell.length_c   1.000
_cell.angle_alpha   90.00
_cell.angle_beta   90.00
_cell.angle_gamma   90.00
#
_symmetry.space_group_name_H-M   'P 1'
#
loop_
_entity.id
_entity.type
_entity.pdbx_description
1 polymer ?
#
loop_
_entity_poly.entity_id
_entity_poly.type
_entity_poly.pdbx_seq_one_letter_code
_entity_poly.pdbx_strand_id
1 'polypeptide(L)'
;MRKLFGILFLTICAFFVYTVGLLAFFDVPETGNVKFEVMGEYCIPLAGFLLLGLVVYPGSNWMTLSGITLLSGQAVNVFITFLLISFKRSEELSNVMDTSAFDYFSDYLSGFSIMIGVALLGVILLALGRVYRKSHEALDGVSP
;
A
#
# COMPACT_ATOMS: atom_id res chain seq x y z
N MET A 1 24.94 5.29 -2.19
CA MET A 1 24.51 3.89 -2.44
C MET A 1 23.46 3.39 -1.46
N ARG A 2 23.74 3.24 -0.15
CA ARG A 2 22.77 2.67 0.82
C ARG A 2 21.38 3.33 0.82
N LYS A 3 21.30 4.67 0.77
CA LYS A 3 20.03 5.40 0.65
C LYS A 3 19.22 5.00 -0.59
N LEU A 4 19.88 4.85 -1.74
CA LEU A 4 19.24 4.45 -3.00
C LEU A 4 18.66 3.04 -2.90
N PHE A 5 19.44 2.09 -2.38
CA PHE A 5 18.96 0.72 -2.17
C PHE A 5 17.78 0.67 -1.19
N GLY A 6 17.83 1.45 -0.11
CA GLY A 6 16.70 1.58 0.82
C GLY A 6 15.43 2.09 0.13
N ILE A 7 15.55 3.12 -0.71
CA ILE A 7 14.41 3.65 -1.49
C ILE A 7 13.88 2.57 -2.44
N LEU A 8 14.74 1.85 -3.15
CA LEU A 8 14.30 0.79 -4.06
C LEU A 8 13.48 -0.30 -3.34
N PHE A 9 13.94 -0.77 -2.17
CA PHE A 9 13.18 -1.74 -1.38
C PHE A 9 11.84 -1.18 -0.89
N LEU A 10 11.78 0.09 -0.47
CA LEU A 10 10.52 0.74 -0.09
C LEU A 10 9.58 0.93 -1.29
N THR A 11 10.11 1.22 -2.48
CA THR A 11 9.31 1.30 -3.71
C THR A 11 8.72 -0.07 -4.07
N ILE A 12 9.51 -1.14 -3.99
CA ILE A 12 9.03 -2.52 -4.20
C ILE A 12 7.98 -2.87 -3.14
N CYS A 13 8.19 -2.49 -1.88
CA CYS A 13 7.17 -2.64 -0.83
C CYS A 13 5.86 -1.90 -1.18
N ALA A 14 5.94 -0.65 -1.67
CA ALA A 14 4.77 0.12 -2.07
C ALA A 14 4.02 -0.55 -3.24
N PHE A 15 4.74 -1.19 -4.16
CA PHE A 15 4.13 -2.01 -5.21
C PHE A 15 3.32 -3.16 -4.61
N PHE A 16 3.86 -3.90 -3.63
CA PHE A 16 3.11 -4.96 -2.96
C PHE A 16 1.90 -4.45 -2.16
N VAL A 17 2.01 -3.29 -1.51
CA VAL A 17 0.86 -2.64 -0.84
C VAL A 17 -0.27 -2.38 -1.83
N TYR A 18 0.07 -1.85 -3.01
CA TYR A 18 -0.87 -1.65 -4.11
C TYR A 18 -1.47 -2.97 -4.60
N THR A 19 -0.65 -4.00 -4.83
CA THR A 19 -1.11 -5.31 -5.33
C THR A 19 -2.09 -5.97 -4.36
N VAL A 20 -1.76 -6.03 -3.07
CA VAL A 20 -2.66 -6.57 -2.01
C VAL A 20 -3.94 -5.75 -1.96
N GLY A 21 -3.83 -4.43 -2.07
CA GLY A 21 -4.96 -3.51 -2.08
C GLY A 21 -5.88 -3.70 -3.30
N LEU A 22 -5.33 -4.03 -4.47
CA LEU A 22 -6.13 -4.36 -5.65
C LEU A 22 -6.78 -5.74 -5.55
N LEU A 23 -6.04 -6.75 -5.10
CA LEU A 23 -6.56 -8.12 -4.91
C LEU A 23 -7.78 -8.14 -4.00
N ALA A 24 -7.84 -7.22 -3.04
CA ALA A 24 -9.00 -7.02 -2.17
C ALA A 24 -10.31 -6.72 -2.93
N PHE A 25 -10.25 -6.16 -4.13
CA PHE A 25 -11.43 -5.88 -4.99
C PHE A 25 -11.81 -7.03 -5.91
N PHE A 26 -10.94 -8.02 -6.08
CA PHE A 26 -11.25 -9.18 -6.91
C PHE A 26 -12.14 -10.16 -6.14
N ASP A 27 -13.23 -10.55 -6.76
CA ASP A 27 -14.11 -11.63 -6.32
C ASP A 27 -13.69 -12.91 -7.06
N VAL A 28 -13.06 -13.83 -6.35
CA VAL A 28 -12.57 -15.09 -6.91
C VAL A 28 -13.60 -16.17 -6.61
N PRO A 29 -14.23 -16.79 -7.62
CA PRO A 29 -15.38 -17.69 -7.42
C PRO A 29 -15.04 -19.00 -6.71
N GLU A 30 -13.77 -19.36 -6.60
CA GLU A 30 -13.32 -20.57 -5.91
C GLU A 30 -13.10 -20.31 -4.42
N THR A 31 -14.13 -20.56 -3.60
CA THR A 31 -14.08 -20.62 -2.12
C THR A 31 -13.42 -19.43 -1.42
N GLY A 32 -14.21 -18.55 -0.77
CA GLY A 32 -13.77 -17.27 -0.22
C GLY A 32 -12.50 -17.22 0.67
N ASN A 33 -11.97 -18.37 1.13
CA ASN A 33 -10.68 -18.44 1.81
C ASN A 33 -9.47 -18.23 0.87
N VAL A 34 -9.54 -18.68 -0.40
CA VAL A 34 -8.41 -18.62 -1.34
C VAL A 34 -7.97 -17.17 -1.58
N LYS A 35 -8.93 -16.24 -1.64
CA LYS A 35 -8.64 -14.80 -1.73
C LYS A 35 -7.74 -14.32 -0.60
N PHE A 36 -8.08 -14.64 0.65
CA PHE A 36 -7.31 -14.21 1.82
C PHE A 36 -5.98 -14.94 1.92
N GLU A 37 -5.90 -16.20 1.48
CA GLU A 37 -4.65 -16.96 1.40
C GLU A 37 -3.67 -16.29 0.41
N VAL A 38 -4.11 -16.02 -0.82
CA VAL A 38 -3.29 -15.33 -1.84
C VAL A 38 -2.85 -13.96 -1.34
N MET A 39 -3.78 -13.18 -0.78
CA MET A 39 -3.43 -11.89 -0.17
C MET A 39 -2.41 -12.02 0.96
N GLY A 40 -2.52 -13.06 1.79
CA GLY A 40 -1.59 -13.39 2.86
C GLY A 40 -0.19 -13.72 2.32
N GLU A 41 -0.11 -14.46 1.22
CA GLU A 41 1.17 -14.76 0.56
C GLU A 41 1.87 -13.49 0.06
N TYR A 42 1.13 -12.54 -0.51
CA TYR A 42 1.67 -11.25 -0.93
C TYR A 42 2.08 -10.33 0.25
N CYS A 43 1.55 -10.56 1.45
CA CYS A 43 2.00 -9.86 2.66
C CYS A 43 3.41 -10.28 3.11
N ILE A 44 3.86 -11.50 2.77
CA ILE A 44 5.21 -11.99 3.12
C ILE A 44 6.31 -11.15 2.43
N PRO A 45 6.34 -11.01 1.08
CA PRO A 45 7.33 -10.16 0.43
C PRO A 45 7.13 -8.69 0.79
N LEU A 46 5.89 -8.22 1.02
CA LEU A 46 5.64 -6.86 1.51
C LEU A 46 6.40 -6.59 2.82
N ALA A 47 6.22 -7.46 3.82
CA ALA A 47 6.91 -7.33 5.10
C ALA A 47 8.43 -7.45 4.94
N GLY A 48 8.90 -8.39 4.11
CA GLY A 48 10.32 -8.56 3.82
C GLY A 48 10.97 -7.31 3.22
N PHE A 49 10.36 -6.74 2.17
CA PHE A 49 10.85 -5.53 1.53
C PHE A 49 10.74 -4.29 2.42
N LEU A 50 9.69 -4.19 3.23
CA LEU A 50 9.58 -3.12 4.22
C LEU A 50 10.75 -3.19 5.22
N LEU A 51 11.00 -4.36 5.82
CA LEU A 51 12.08 -4.57 6.78
C LEU A 51 13.45 -4.28 6.16
N LEU A 52 13.72 -4.81 4.96
CA LEU A 52 14.95 -4.54 4.23
C LEU A 52 15.13 -3.05 3.93
N GLY A 53 14.06 -2.37 3.49
CA GLY A 53 14.06 -0.93 3.24
C GLY A 53 14.38 -0.12 4.50
N LEU A 54 13.77 -0.47 5.63
CA LEU A 54 13.99 0.19 6.92
C LEU A 54 15.40 -0.03 7.47
N VAL A 55 15.95 -1.24 7.35
CA VAL A 55 17.32 -1.56 7.81
C VAL A 55 18.38 -0.87 6.94
N VAL A 56 18.14 -0.80 5.64
CA VAL A 56 19.11 -0.26 4.68
C VAL A 56 19.08 1.27 4.62
N TYR A 57 17.91 1.89 4.80
CA TYR A 57 17.74 3.34 4.71
C TYR A 57 18.20 4.05 6.00
N PRO A 58 19.32 4.80 5.98
CA PRO A 58 19.89 5.39 7.18
C PRO A 58 19.13 6.63 7.67
N GLY A 59 19.03 6.78 8.99
CA GLY A 59 18.75 8.06 9.66
C GLY A 59 17.32 8.59 9.54
N SER A 60 16.34 7.74 9.23
CA SER A 60 14.93 8.14 9.22
C SER A 60 14.14 7.35 10.24
N ASN A 61 13.15 8.00 10.85
CA ASN A 61 12.21 7.36 11.75
C ASN A 61 11.45 6.27 10.98
N TRP A 62 11.57 5.02 11.44
CA TRP A 62 10.94 3.86 10.82
C TRP A 62 9.42 4.01 10.69
N MET A 63 8.78 4.71 11.64
CA MET A 63 7.35 5.03 11.60
C MET A 63 7.03 5.94 10.42
N THR A 64 7.84 6.98 10.21
CA THR A 64 7.64 7.90 9.07
C THR A 64 7.84 7.18 7.74
N LEU A 65 8.91 6.40 7.58
CA LEU A 65 9.16 5.67 6.33
C LEU A 65 8.07 4.65 6.01
N SER A 66 7.65 3.87 7.01
CA SER A 66 6.59 2.89 6.84
C SER A 66 5.28 3.59 6.46
N GLY A 67 4.93 4.68 7.16
CA GLY A 67 3.74 5.47 6.84
C GLY A 67 3.75 6.04 5.42
N ILE A 68 4.86 6.61 4.97
CA ILE A 68 5.01 7.10 3.58
C ILE A 68 4.84 5.96 2.57
N THR A 69 5.46 4.81 2.84
CA THR A 69 5.44 3.64 1.95
C THR A 69 4.04 3.05 1.81
N LEU A 70 3.30 2.94 2.91
CA LEU A 70 1.92 2.48 2.88
C LEU A 70 1.03 3.46 2.10
N LEU A 71 1.16 4.76 2.36
CA LEU A 71 0.35 5.78 1.68
C LEU A 71 0.68 5.94 0.19
N SER A 72 1.94 5.78 -0.21
CA SER A 72 2.31 5.84 -1.62
C SER A 72 1.73 4.66 -2.40
N GLY A 73 1.80 3.44 -1.84
CA GLY A 73 1.12 2.27 -2.40
C GLY A 73 -0.39 2.48 -2.49
N GLN A 74 -1.03 3.05 -1.46
CA GLN A 74 -2.46 3.34 -1.50
C GLN A 74 -2.83 4.45 -2.48
N ALA A 75 -2.00 5.46 -2.70
CA ALA A 75 -2.25 6.49 -3.71
C ALA A 75 -2.33 5.88 -5.13
N VAL A 76 -1.42 4.94 -5.43
CA VAL A 76 -1.46 4.18 -6.69
C VAL A 76 -2.71 3.29 -6.73
N ASN A 77 -3.05 2.64 -5.63
CA ASN A 77 -4.25 1.79 -5.54
C ASN A 77 -5.55 2.57 -5.81
N VAL A 78 -5.70 3.76 -5.21
CA VAL A 78 -6.84 4.66 -5.46
C VAL A 78 -6.90 5.05 -6.94
N PHE A 79 -5.77 5.43 -7.52
CA PHE A 79 -5.69 5.83 -8.92
C PHE A 79 -6.10 4.69 -9.86
N ILE A 80 -5.54 3.50 -9.68
CA ILE A 80 -5.86 2.34 -10.52
C ILE A 80 -7.31 1.89 -10.31
N THR A 81 -7.80 1.85 -9.06
CA THR A 81 -9.21 1.53 -8.76
C THR A 81 -10.16 2.48 -9.49
N PHE A 82 -9.86 3.79 -9.48
CA PHE A 82 -10.63 4.79 -10.21
C PHE A 82 -10.60 4.56 -11.73
N LEU A 83 -9.45 4.21 -12.30
CA LEU A 83 -9.34 3.86 -13.71
C LEU A 83 -10.16 2.60 -14.06
N LEU A 84 -10.07 1.55 -13.26
CA LEU A 84 -10.80 0.29 -13.49
C LEU A 84 -12.31 0.50 -13.43
N ILE A 85 -12.80 1.27 -12.46
CA ILE A 85 -14.22 1.65 -12.37
C ILE A 85 -14.65 2.48 -13.59
N SER A 86 -13.80 3.41 -14.05
CA SER A 86 -14.08 4.24 -15.22
C SER A 86 -14.16 3.41 -16.49
N PHE A 87 -13.24 2.45 -16.69
CA PHE A 87 -13.27 1.53 -17.81
C PHE A 87 -14.50 0.63 -17.78
N LYS A 88 -14.86 0.08 -16.61
CA LYS A 88 -16.05 -0.76 -16.46
C LYS A 88 -17.36 -0.04 -16.79
N ARG A 89 -17.41 1.29 -16.62
CA ARG A 89 -18.59 2.11 -16.95
C ARG A 89 -18.62 2.63 -18.39
N SER A 90 -17.52 2.53 -19.14
CA SER A 90 -17.44 3.06 -20.49
C SER A 90 -17.95 2.04 -21.51
N GLU A 91 -19.12 2.31 -22.08
CA GLU A 91 -19.73 1.50 -23.15
C GLU A 91 -18.87 1.46 -24.42
N GLU A 92 -18.10 2.51 -24.69
CA GLU A 92 -17.18 2.58 -25.84
C GLU A 92 -16.02 1.59 -25.70
N LEU A 93 -15.47 1.45 -24.48
CA LEU A 93 -14.38 0.52 -24.20
C LEU A 93 -14.85 -0.94 -24.10
N SER A 94 -16.05 -1.20 -23.59
CA SER A 94 -16.59 -2.56 -23.52
C SER A 94 -16.83 -3.21 -24.88
N ASN A 95 -16.98 -2.39 -25.93
CA ASN A 95 -17.16 -2.88 -27.31
C ASN A 95 -15.85 -3.18 -28.04
N VAL A 96 -14.70 -2.70 -27.52
CA VAL A 96 -13.39 -2.81 -28.18
C VAL A 96 -12.43 -3.72 -27.41
N MET A 97 -12.60 -3.82 -26.09
CA MET A 97 -11.79 -4.66 -25.20
C MET A 97 -12.62 -5.80 -24.60
N ASP A 98 -11.99 -6.97 -24.48
CA ASP A 98 -12.53 -8.04 -23.63
C ASP A 98 -12.52 -7.55 -22.17
N THR A 99 -13.72 -7.27 -21.65
CA THR A 99 -13.91 -6.73 -20.30
C THR A 99 -14.18 -7.81 -19.26
N SER A 100 -14.17 -9.09 -19.65
CA SER A 100 -14.43 -10.22 -18.75
C SER A 100 -13.50 -10.25 -17.53
N ALA A 101 -12.25 -9.79 -17.66
CA ALA A 101 -11.33 -9.67 -16.54
C ALA A 101 -11.76 -8.61 -15.50
N PHE A 102 -12.50 -7.56 -15.90
CA PHE A 102 -13.02 -6.52 -15.00
C PHE A 102 -14.31 -6.93 -14.29
N ASP A 103 -14.95 -8.01 -14.70
CA ASP A 103 -16.13 -8.53 -14.01
C ASP A 103 -15.76 -9.10 -12.65
N TYR A 104 -14.57 -9.72 -12.54
CA TYR A 104 -13.99 -10.15 -11.27
C TYR A 104 -13.68 -8.96 -10.34
N PHE A 105 -13.52 -7.74 -10.86
CA PHE A 105 -13.34 -6.54 -10.04
C PHE A 105 -14.71 -6.03 -9.56
N SER A 106 -15.24 -6.64 -8.51
CA SER A 106 -16.61 -6.42 -8.03
C SER A 106 -16.76 -6.39 -6.50
N ASP A 107 -15.78 -6.90 -5.73
CA ASP A 107 -15.82 -6.89 -4.27
C ASP A 107 -15.34 -5.55 -3.69
N TYR A 108 -16.15 -4.52 -3.96
CA TYR A 108 -15.87 -3.15 -3.51
C TYR A 108 -15.83 -3.03 -1.99
N LEU A 109 -16.63 -3.82 -1.26
CA LEU A 109 -16.69 -3.73 0.19
C LEU A 109 -15.36 -4.18 0.82
N SER A 110 -14.84 -5.35 0.42
CA SER A 110 -13.52 -5.82 0.85
C SER A 110 -12.42 -4.85 0.41
N GLY A 111 -12.45 -4.44 -0.86
CA GLY A 111 -11.48 -3.52 -1.45
C GLY A 111 -11.37 -2.19 -0.71
N PHE A 112 -12.49 -1.49 -0.52
CA PHE A 112 -12.52 -0.22 0.20
C PHE A 112 -12.15 -0.39 1.68
N SER A 113 -12.58 -1.47 2.33
CA SER A 113 -12.25 -1.73 3.74
C SER A 113 -10.75 -1.88 3.96
N ILE A 114 -10.06 -2.65 3.11
CA ILE A 114 -8.61 -2.83 3.19
C ILE A 114 -7.87 -1.55 2.85
N MET A 115 -8.30 -0.85 1.80
CA MET A 115 -7.71 0.43 1.42
C MET A 115 -7.81 1.48 2.54
N ILE A 116 -8.97 1.59 3.19
CA ILE A 116 -9.16 2.48 4.35
C ILE A 116 -8.27 2.02 5.51
N GLY A 117 -8.25 0.72 5.83
CA GLY A 117 -7.43 0.19 6.92
C GLY A 117 -5.93 0.48 6.74
N VAL A 118 -5.40 0.23 5.55
CA VAL A 118 -3.98 0.48 5.25
C VAL A 118 -3.68 1.99 5.21
N ALA A 119 -4.59 2.80 4.65
CA ALA A 119 -4.42 4.26 4.64
C ALA A 119 -4.42 4.84 6.07
N LEU A 120 -5.36 4.41 6.92
CA LEU A 120 -5.40 4.81 8.33
C LEU A 120 -4.13 4.41 9.07
N LEU A 121 -3.65 3.18 8.89
CA LEU A 121 -2.40 2.73 9.47
C LEU A 121 -1.22 3.62 9.00
N GLY A 122 -1.16 3.94 7.70
CA GLY A 122 -0.15 4.83 7.15
C GLY A 122 -0.18 6.24 7.75
N VAL A 123 -1.37 6.82 7.91
CA VAL A 123 -1.57 8.13 8.55
C VAL A 123 -1.17 8.10 10.03
N ILE A 124 -1.56 7.07 10.77
CA ILE A 124 -1.21 6.90 12.19
C ILE A 124 0.32 6.82 12.34
N LEU A 125 0.99 5.99 11.55
CA LEU A 125 2.45 5.85 11.57
C LEU A 125 3.16 7.17 11.23
N LEU A 126 2.64 7.92 10.26
CA LEU A 126 3.16 9.25 9.95
C LEU A 126 2.99 10.23 11.11
N ALA A 127 1.82 10.26 11.74
CA ALA A 127 1.53 11.14 12.86
C ALA A 127 2.43 10.82 14.05
N LEU A 128 2.53 9.54 14.44
CA LEU A 128 3.42 9.08 15.51
C LEU A 128 4.88 9.38 15.21
N GLY A 129 5.32 9.18 13.96
CA GLY A 129 6.68 9.47 13.56
C GLY A 129 7.04 10.97 13.64
N ARG A 130 6.08 11.86 13.37
CA ARG A 130 6.24 13.31 13.52
C ARG A 130 6.30 13.73 14.99
N VAL A 131 5.43 13.16 15.83
CA VAL A 131 5.43 13.40 17.29
C VAL A 131 6.77 12.98 17.90
N TYR A 132 7.24 11.77 17.58
CA TYR A 132 8.51 11.27 18.08
C TYR A 132 9.70 12.17 17.70
N ARG A 133 9.73 12.63 16.44
CA ARG A 133 10.78 13.54 15.95
C ARG A 133 10.79 14.86 16.72
N LYS A 134 9.61 15.47 16.88
CA LYS A 134 9.46 16.73 17.61
C LYS A 134 9.90 16.60 19.08
N SER A 135 9.57 15.48 19.74
CA SER A 135 10.02 15.20 21.11
C SER A 135 11.54 15.05 21.20
N HIS A 136 12.18 14.44 20.21
CA HIS A 136 13.64 14.24 20.23
C HIS A 136 14.39 15.56 19.99
N GLU A 137 13.94 16.36 19.01
CA GLU A 137 14.50 17.69 18.74
C GLU A 137 14.36 18.64 19.95
N ALA A 138 13.26 18.53 20.71
CA ALA A 138 13.05 19.30 21.93
C ALA A 138 13.98 18.89 23.10
N LEU A 139 14.47 17.65 23.12
CA LEU A 139 15.44 17.19 24.12
C LEU A 139 16.87 17.61 23.74
N ASP A 140 17.21 17.57 22.45
CA ASP A 140 18.53 17.97 21.95
C ASP A 140 18.72 19.49 21.98
N GLY A 141 17.66 20.28 21.82
CA GLY A 141 17.69 21.75 21.94
C GLY A 141 17.75 22.29 23.37
N VAL A 142 17.76 21.42 24.39
CA VAL A 142 17.84 21.76 25.82
C VAL A 142 19.21 21.40 26.42
N SER A 143 20.23 21.17 25.58
CA SER A 143 21.61 21.08 26.09
C SER A 143 22.09 22.46 26.60
N PRO A 144 22.52 22.58 27.88
CA PRO A 144 23.07 23.82 28.43
C PRO A 144 24.38 24.26 27.77
#